data_AF-A0A957N712-F1
#
_entry.id   AF-A0A957N712-F1
#
_cell.length_a   1.000
_cell.length_b   1.000
_cell.length_c   1.000
_cell.angle_alpha   90.00
_cell.angle_beta   90.00
_cell.angle_gamma   90.00
#
_symmetry.space_group_name_H-M   'P 1'
#
loop_
_entity.id
_entity.type
_entity.pdbx_description
1 polymer ?
#
loop_
_entity_poly.entity_id
_entity_poly.type
_entity_poly.pdbx_seq_one_letter_code
_entity_poly.pdbx_strand_id
1 'polypeptide(L)' 'GEVKETGVMVHLVPDEKVDAGPVIETTTVPIYPRDTLEALTQRVHNAEYPTLVRALLRLIEGD' A
#
# COMPACT_ATOMS: atom_id res chain seq x y z
N GLY A 1 -7.48 16.85 -13.86
CA GLY A 1 -6.20 16.14 -13.71
C GLY A 1 -6.51 14.68 -13.72
N GLU A 2 -5.77 13.88 -14.49
CA GLU A 2 -5.96 12.43 -14.53
C GLU A 2 -5.01 11.78 -13.52
N VAL A 3 -5.57 11.12 -12.51
CA VAL A 3 -4.81 10.30 -11.55
C VAL A 3 -4.40 9.02 -12.28
N LYS A 4 -3.09 8.78 -12.38
CA LYS A 4 -2.53 7.66 -13.17
C LYS A 4 -2.13 6.45 -12.32
N GLU A 5 -2.15 6.59 -11.00
CA GLU A 5 -1.70 5.58 -10.06
C GLU A 5 -2.40 5.74 -8.71
N THR A 6 -2.50 4.63 -7.99
CA THR A 6 -2.89 4.54 -6.59
C THR A 6 -1.81 3.74 -5.85
N GLY A 7 -2.02 3.33 -4.60
CA GLY A 7 -1.05 2.49 -3.91
C GLY A 7 -1.55 1.86 -2.62
N VAL A 8 -0.69 1.04 -2.05
CA VAL A 8 -0.83 0.47 -0.72
C VAL A 8 0.27 1.05 0.18
N MET A 9 -0.06 1.28 1.45
CA MET A 9 0.86 1.76 2.47
C MET A 9 0.73 0.90 3.72
N VAL A 10 1.86 0.57 4.35
CA VAL A 10 1.91 -0.03 5.69
C VAL A 10 2.59 0.94 6.63
N HIS A 11 1.96 1.22 7.77
CA HIS A 11 2.44 2.15 8.78
C HIS A 11 2.26 1.56 10.18
N LEU A 12 3.01 2.09 11.15
CA LEU A 12 2.77 1.78 12.56
C LEU A 12 1.46 2.41 13.04
N VAL A 13 0.79 1.82 14.01
CA VAL A 13 -0.45 2.37 14.59
C VAL A 13 -0.09 3.13 15.87
N PRO A 14 -0.25 4.46 15.92
CA PRO A 14 -0.14 5.21 17.17
C PRO A 14 -1.44 5.11 17.97
N ASP A 15 -1.35 5.17 19.30
CA ASP A 15 -2.45 4.83 20.23
C ASP A 15 -3.82 5.43 19.89
N GLU A 16 -3.90 6.76 19.71
CA GLU A 16 -5.20 7.44 19.56
C GLU A 16 -5.45 7.99 18.15
N LYS A 17 -4.46 7.94 17.24
CA LYS A 17 -4.56 8.57 15.92
C LYS A 17 -4.71 7.51 14.82
N VAL A 18 -5.79 7.62 14.06
CA VAL A 18 -6.04 6.79 12.87
C VAL A 18 -5.14 7.27 11.72
N ASP A 19 -4.52 6.35 11.00
CA ASP A 19 -3.71 6.58 9.79
C ASP A 19 -2.62 7.66 9.91
N ALA A 20 -2.06 7.84 11.11
CA ALA A 20 -1.11 8.92 11.41
C ALA A 20 0.25 8.43 11.94
N GLY A 21 0.54 7.14 11.81
CA GLY A 21 1.84 6.61 12.22
C GLY A 21 2.89 6.69 11.13
N PRO A 22 4.17 6.50 11.50
CA PRO A 22 5.26 6.48 10.54
C PRO A 22 5.08 5.35 9.52
N VAL A 23 5.30 5.68 8.26
CA VAL A 23 5.21 4.76 7.13
C VAL A 23 6.44 3.84 7.14
N ILE A 24 6.19 2.54 6.99
CA ILE A 24 7.23 1.51 6.89
C ILE A 24 7.50 1.19 5.43
N GLU A 25 6.44 0.96 4.64
CA GLU A 25 6.55 0.52 3.26
C GLU A 25 5.39 1.05 2.41
N THR A 26 5.65 1.28 1.12
CA THR A 26 4.62 1.70 0.16
C THR A 26 4.76 0.93 -1.15
N THR A 27 3.67 0.81 -1.89
CA THR A 27 3.70 0.21 -3.21
C THR A 27 2.74 0.92 -4.13
N THR A 28 3.29 1.48 -5.20
CA THR A 28 2.52 2.10 -6.28
C THR A 28 1.82 1.03 -7.09
N VAL A 29 0.55 1.25 -7.38
CA VAL A 29 -0.31 0.43 -8.22
C VAL A 29 -0.77 1.28 -9.40
N PRO A 30 -0.40 0.95 -10.64
CA PRO A 30 -0.80 1.74 -11.81
C PRO A 30 -2.30 1.64 -12.04
N ILE A 31 -2.91 2.71 -12.57
CA ILE A 31 -4.28 2.72 -13.09
C ILE A 31 -4.18 2.73 -14.61
N TYR A 32 -4.70 1.70 -15.28
CA TYR A 32 -4.67 1.60 -16.73
C TYR A 32 -5.90 2.25 -17.36
N PRO A 33 -5.79 2.80 -18.59
CA PRO A 33 -6.90 3.51 -19.25
C PRO A 33 -8.18 2.68 -19.47
N ARG A 34 -8.12 1.36 -19.34
CA ARG A 34 -9.24 0.43 -19.54
C ARG A 34 -9.61 -0.35 -18.28
N ASP A 35 -9.11 0.06 -17.12
CA ASP A 35 -9.46 -0.60 -15.88
C ASP A 35 -10.95 -0.47 -15.60
N THR A 36 -11.55 -1.59 -15.20
CA THR A 36 -12.79 -1.57 -14.42
C THR A 36 -12.43 -1.35 -12.95
N LEU A 37 -13.39 -0.90 -12.15
CA LEU A 37 -13.21 -0.80 -10.70
C LEU A 37 -12.76 -2.14 -10.12
N GLU A 38 -13.40 -3.24 -10.54
CA GLU A 38 -13.06 -4.60 -10.09
C GLU A 38 -11.61 -4.98 -10.41
N ALA A 39 -11.14 -4.71 -11.63
CA ALA A 39 -9.77 -5.02 -12.04
C ALA A 39 -8.73 -4.20 -11.25
N LEU A 40 -9.01 -2.93 -10.98
CA LEU A 40 -8.16 -2.08 -10.16
C LEU A 40 -8.16 -2.54 -8.70
N THR A 41 -9.33 -2.82 -8.13
CA THR A 41 -9.49 -3.33 -6.76
C THR A 41 -8.72 -4.63 -6.56
N GLN A 42 -8.83 -5.58 -7.49
CA GLN A 42 -8.08 -6.83 -7.40
C GLN A 42 -6.56 -6.59 -7.49
N ARG A 43 -6.12 -5.62 -8.30
CA ARG A 43 -4.70 -5.25 -8.39
C ARG A 43 -4.18 -4.64 -7.08
N VAL A 44 -4.97 -3.77 -6.46
CA VAL A 44 -4.64 -3.18 -5.15
C VAL A 44 -4.56 -4.29 -4.10
N HIS A 45 -5.56 -5.17 -4.00
CA HIS A 45 -5.53 -6.30 -3.05
C HIS A 45 -4.34 -7.23 -3.26
N ASN A 46 -3.99 -7.53 -4.52
CA ASN A 46 -2.82 -8.34 -4.83
C ASN A 46 -1.51 -7.65 -4.40
N ALA A 47 -1.48 -6.31 -4.34
CA ALA A 47 -0.33 -5.55 -3.86
C ALA A 47 -0.25 -5.48 -2.32
N GLU A 48 -1.36 -5.64 -1.59
CA GLU A 48 -1.39 -5.53 -0.13
C GLU A 48 -0.50 -6.56 0.56
N TYR A 49 -0.70 -7.84 0.25
CA TYR A 49 0.03 -8.93 0.88
C TYR A 49 1.56 -8.82 0.76
N PRO A 50 2.16 -8.68 -0.45
CA PRO A 50 3.60 -8.57 -0.55
C PRO A 50 4.15 -7.28 0.07
N THR A 51 3.37 -6.19 0.09
CA THR A 51 3.76 -4.93 0.76
C THR A 51 3.84 -5.11 2.27
N LEU A 52 2.87 -5.80 2.87
CA LEU A 52 2.89 -6.15 4.28
C LEU A 52 4.08 -7.03 4.65
N VAL A 53 4.34 -8.09 3.86
CA VAL A 53 5.48 -8.98 4.12
C VAL A 53 6.80 -8.21 4.06
N ARG A 54 7.00 -7.33 3.07
CA ARG A 54 8.19 -6.46 3.00
C ARG A 54 8.32 -5.54 4.21
N ALA A 55 7.22 -4.91 4.64
CA ALA A 55 7.22 -4.07 5.82
C ALA A 55 7.65 -4.83 7.08
N LEU A 56 7.14 -6.04 7.28
CA LEU A 56 7.50 -6.90 8.41
C LEU A 56 8.97 -7.32 8.36
N LEU A 57 9.49 -7.69 7.19
CA LEU A 57 10.90 -8.04 7.03
C LEU A 57 11.81 -6.89 7.43
N ARG A 58 11.52 -5.66 6.97
CA ARG A 58 12.29 -4.45 7.34
C ARG A 58 12.33 -4.23 8.86
N LEU A 59 11.19 -4.40 9.53
CA LEU A 59 11.12 -4.28 11.00
C LEU A 59 11.90 -5.36 11.75
N ILE A 60 11.94 -6.58 11.23
CA ILE A 60 12.65 -7.71 11.85
C ILE A 60 14.16 -7.59 11.62
N GLU A 61 14.57 -7.16 10.44
CA GLU A 61 15.97 -7.05 10.03
C GLU A 61 16.64 -5.76 10.56
N GLY A 62 15.83 -4.74 10.91
CA GLY A 62 16.30 -3.52 11.58
C GLY A 62 16.76 -2.42 10.63
N ASP A 63 16.19 -2.36 9.42
CA ASP A 63 16.41 -1.30 8.43
C ASP A 63 15.80 0.06 8.83
#